data_AF-A0A9D9L0A5-F1
#
_entry.id   AF-A0A9D9L0A5-F1
#
_cell.length_a   1.000
_cell.length_b   1.000
_cell.length_c   1.000
_cell.angle_alpha   90.00
_cell.angle_beta   90.00
_cell.angle_gamma   90.00
#
_symmetry.space_group_name_H-M   'P 1'
#
loop_
_entity.id
_entity.type
_entity.pdbx_description
1 polymer ?
#
loop_
_entity_poly.entity_id
_entity_poly.type
_entity_poly.pdbx_seq_one_letter_code
_entity_poly.pdbx_strand_id
1 'polypeptide(L)' 'YHIHLRYTGDNDELYFRDYMNEHPELAKEYEALKLRLWKQYEHDRDGYTNAKTDFISKWTAEARKEYGNRY' A
#
# COMPACT_ATOMS: atom_id res chain seq x y z
N TYR A 1 -1.69 14.70 10.65
CA TYR A 1 -2.80 13.79 10.31
C TYR A 1 -3.13 13.92 8.83
N HIS A 2 -3.39 12.82 8.13
CA HIS A 2 -3.84 12.80 6.74
C HIS A 2 -5.25 12.22 6.72
N ILE A 3 -6.21 12.93 6.13
CA ILE A 3 -7.59 12.49 6.00
C ILE A 3 -7.85 12.24 4.52
N HIS A 4 -8.32 11.04 4.20
CA HIS A 4 -8.68 10.64 2.84
C HIS A 4 -10.21 10.62 2.78
N LEU A 5 -10.80 11.58 2.08
CA LEU A 5 -12.24 11.61 1.79
C LEU A 5 -12.45 11.01 0.39
N ARG A 6 -13.19 9.91 0.30
CA ARG A 6 -13.39 9.13 -0.93
C ARG A 6 -14.87 8.88 -1.19
N TYR A 7 -15.21 8.65 -2.46
CA TYR A 7 -16.54 8.17 -2.83
C TYR A 7 -16.70 6.69 -2.48
N THR A 8 -17.93 6.25 -2.26
CA THR A 8 -18.24 4.84 -2.03
C THR A 8 -17.73 3.98 -3.20
N GLY A 9 -16.97 2.93 -2.90
CA GLY A 9 -16.34 2.04 -3.88
C GLY A 9 -14.87 2.38 -4.20
N ASP A 10 -14.41 3.59 -3.86
CA ASP A 10 -12.99 3.98 -3.94
C ASP A 10 -12.27 3.65 -2.62
N ASN A 11 -12.14 2.34 -2.37
CA ASN A 11 -11.75 1.74 -1.10
C ASN A 11 -10.42 0.96 -1.15
N ASP A 12 -9.55 1.27 -2.12
CA ASP A 12 -8.26 0.58 -2.34
C ASP A 12 -7.42 0.43 -1.06
N GLU A 13 -7.42 1.47 -0.24
CA GLU A 13 -6.66 1.53 1.02
C GLU A 13 -7.13 0.45 2.03
N LEU A 14 -8.41 0.08 2.00
CA LEU A 14 -8.97 -0.97 2.86
C LEU A 14 -8.56 -2.37 2.39
N TYR A 15 -8.60 -2.61 1.06
CA TYR A 15 -8.13 -3.87 0.46
C TYR A 15 -6.66 -4.11 0.79
N PHE A 16 -5.81 -3.10 0.58
CA PHE A 16 -4.39 -3.22 0.88
C PHE A 16 -4.12 -3.48 2.37
N ARG A 17 -4.81 -2.74 3.26
CA ARG A 17 -4.65 -2.89 4.71
C ARG A 17 -4.95 -4.32 5.16
N ASP A 18 -6.10 -4.86 4.76
CA ASP A 18 -6.55 -6.16 5.24
C ASP A 18 -5.67 -7.28 4.67
N TYR A 19 -5.26 -7.14 3.40
CA TYR A 19 -4.33 -8.08 2.79
C TYR A 19 -2.97 -8.10 3.49
N MET A 20 -2.42 -6.95 3.85
CA MET A 20 -1.17 -6.89 4.63
C MET A 20 -1.33 -7.48 6.04
N ASN A 21 -2.51 -7.39 6.66
CA ASN A 21 -2.78 -7.97 7.99
C ASN A 21 -2.89 -9.50 7.93
N GLU A 22 -3.45 -10.04 6.85
CA GLU A 22 -3.59 -11.48 6.63
C GLU A 22 -2.28 -12.12 6.14
N HIS A 23 -1.36 -11.33 5.57
CA HIS A 23 -0.05 -11.75 5.07
C HIS A 23 1.13 -11.06 5.79
N PRO A 24 1.48 -11.47 7.03
CA PRO A 24 2.56 -10.87 7.81
C PRO A 24 3.92 -10.87 7.11
N GLU A 25 4.19 -11.86 6.26
CA GLU A 25 5.39 -11.94 5.43
C GLU A 25 5.47 -10.79 4.42
N LEU A 26 4.37 -10.47 3.74
CA LEU A 26 4.30 -9.37 2.79
C LEU A 26 4.38 -8.02 3.49
N ALA A 27 3.79 -7.90 4.69
CA ALA A 27 3.93 -6.71 5.52
C ALA A 27 5.40 -6.45 5.91
N LYS A 28 6.17 -7.49 6.22
CA LYS A 28 7.62 -7.39 6.48
C LYS A 28 8.40 -6.97 5.23
N GLU A 29 8.05 -7.52 4.06
CA GLU A 29 8.66 -7.07 2.79
C GLU A 29 8.39 -5.58 2.53
N TYR A 30 7.15 -5.14 2.78
CA TYR A 30 6.77 -3.74 2.63
C TYR A 30 7.49 -2.83 3.62
N GLU A 31 7.69 -3.27 4.85
CA GLU A 31 8.50 -2.57 5.85
C GLU A 31 9.96 -2.42 5.38
N ALA A 32 10.59 -3.51 4.94
CA ALA A 32 11.96 -3.50 4.45
C ALA A 32 12.11 -2.59 3.21
N LEU A 33 11.12 -2.59 2.32
CA LEU A 33 11.05 -1.66 1.19
C LEU A 33 11.01 -0.20 1.68
N LYS A 34 10.09 0.14 2.59
CA LYS A 34 9.97 1.51 3.13
C LYS A 34 11.26 1.99 3.79
N LEU A 35 11.94 1.14 4.56
CA LEU A 35 13.22 1.49 5.20
C LEU A 35 14.34 1.75 4.18
N ARG A 36 14.40 0.95 3.11
CA ARG A 36 15.36 1.14 2.02
C ARG A 36 15.10 2.43 1.26
N LEU A 37 13.83 2.67 0.91
CA LEU A 37 13.40 3.88 0.20
C LEU A 37 13.62 5.14 1.04
N TRP A 38 13.41 5.07 2.35
CA TRP A 38 13.63 6.21 3.23
C TRP A 38 15.08 6.71 3.17
N LYS A 39 16.06 5.79 3.16
CA LYS A 39 17.48 6.14 2.99
C LYS A 39 17.80 6.66 1.59
N GLN A 40 17.19 6.07 0.57
CA GLN A 40 17.46 6.43 -0.83
C GLN A 40 16.86 7.79 -1.21
N TYR A 41 15.72 8.15 -0.63
CA TYR A 41 14.93 9.33 -0.97
C TYR A 41 14.81 10.31 0.20
N GLU A 42 15.87 10.42 1.02
CA GLU A 42 15.89 11.23 2.25
C GLU A 42 15.42 12.69 2.04
N HIS A 43 15.73 13.26 0.88
CA HIS A 43 15.36 14.63 0.50
C HIS A 43 14.35 14.71 -0.65
N ASP A 44 13.84 13.56 -1.11
CA ASP A 44 12.93 13.47 -2.25
C ASP A 44 11.64 12.75 -1.86
N ARG A 45 10.67 13.54 -1.40
CA ARG A 45 9.38 13.03 -0.96
C ARG A 45 8.58 12.39 -2.10
N ASP A 46 8.69 12.93 -3.31
CA ASP A 46 7.92 12.47 -4.47
C ASP A 46 8.52 11.16 -5.01
N GLY A 47 9.84 11.07 -5.07
CA GLY A 47 10.57 9.84 -5.36
C GLY A 47 10.24 8.72 -4.37
N TYR A 48 10.18 9.02 -3.07
CA TYR A 48 9.75 8.05 -2.06
C TYR A 48 8.30 7.57 -2.29
N THR A 49 7.41 8.47 -2.67
CA THR A 49 5.99 8.14 -2.90
C THR A 49 5.85 7.26 -4.14
N ASN A 50 6.50 7.63 -5.25
CA ASN A 50 6.46 6.88 -6.50
C ASN A 50 7.10 5.49 -6.36
N ALA A 51 8.21 5.38 -5.64
CA ALA A 51 8.97 4.14 -5.54
C ALA A 51 8.27 3.02 -4.74
N LYS A 52 7.24 3.35 -3.95
CA LYS A 52 6.40 2.35 -3.26
C LYS A 52 5.06 2.09 -3.95
N THR A 53 4.68 2.90 -4.96
CA THR A 53 3.40 2.80 -5.66
C THR A 53 3.21 1.43 -6.28
N ASP A 54 4.21 0.91 -7.00
CA ASP A 54 4.12 -0.40 -7.67
C ASP A 54 3.82 -1.54 -6.70
N PHE A 55 4.43 -1.51 -5.52
CA PHE A 55 4.18 -2.52 -4.48
C PHE A 55 2.74 -2.44 -3.97
N ILE A 56 2.27 -1.23 -3.66
CA ILE A 56 0.90 -1.00 -3.16
C ILE A 56 -0.11 -1.42 -4.22
N SER A 57 0.04 -0.95 -5.46
CA SER A 57 -0.88 -1.26 -6.56
C SER A 57 -0.95 -2.76 -6.86
N LYS A 58 0.20 -3.45 -6.86
CA LYS A 58 0.25 -4.92 -7.07
C LYS A 58 -0.60 -5.65 -6.03
N TRP A 59 -0.35 -5.42 -4.75
CA TRP A 59 -1.03 -6.17 -3.69
C TRP A 59 -2.46 -5.71 -3.46
N THR A 60 -2.79 -4.45 -3.78
CA THR A 60 -4.18 -3.99 -3.79
C THR A 60 -4.97 -4.72 -4.88
N ALA A 61 -4.39 -4.93 -6.06
CA ALA A 61 -5.03 -5.68 -7.13
C ALA A 61 -5.24 -7.15 -6.77
N GLU A 62 -4.27 -7.81 -6.14
CA GLU A 62 -4.44 -9.18 -5.63
C GLU A 62 -5.51 -9.25 -4.53
N ALA A 63 -5.48 -8.33 -3.57
CA ALA A 63 -6.51 -8.23 -2.54
C ALA A 63 -7.92 -8.05 -3.12
N ARG A 64 -8.08 -7.23 -4.17
CA ARG A 64 -9.36 -7.06 -4.87
C ARG A 64 -9.84 -8.33 -5.56
N LYS A 65 -8.92 -9.12 -6.13
CA LYS A 65 -9.27 -10.42 -6.73
C LYS A 65 -9.74 -11.41 -5.66
N GLU A 66 -9.09 -11.41 -4.50
CA GLU A 66 -9.40 -12.34 -3.42
C GLU A 66 -10.69 -11.97 -2.68
N TYR A 67 -10.86 -10.70 -2.32
CA TYR A 67 -12.01 -10.25 -1.53
C TYR A 67 -13.22 -9.83 -2.37
N GLY A 68 -13.09 -9.70 -3.69
CA GLY A 68 -14.18 -9.26 -4.57
C GLY A 68 -14.72 -7.89 -4.19
N ASN A 69 -16.05 -7.73 -4.13
CA ASN A 69 -16.72 -6.48 -3.76
C ASN A 69 -16.95 -6.34 -2.24
N ARG A 70 -15.94 -6.68 -1.43
CA ARG A 70 -15.99 -6.53 0.03
C ARG A 70 -16.17 -5.09 0.49
N TYR A 71 -15.63 -4.12 -0.27
CA TYR A 71 -15.70 -2.68 -0.01
C TYR A 71 -16.13 -1.91 -1.26
#